data_AF-A0A5E4CV30-F1
#
_entry.id   AF-A0A5E4CV30-F1
#
_cell.length_a   1.000
_cell.length_b   1.000
_cell.length_c   1.000
_cell.angle_alpha   90.00
_cell.angle_beta   90.00
_cell.angle_gamma   90.00
#
_symmetry.space_group_name_H-M   'P 1'
#
loop_
_entity.id
_entity.type
_entity.pdbx_description
1 polymer ?
#
loop_
_entity_poly.entity_id
_entity_poly.type
_entity_poly.pdbx_seq_one_letter_code
_entity_poly.pdbx_strand_id
1 'polypeptide(L)'
;ISTLGGYDVVSGRTGPSRAARARSPTMASLFKKKTVDDVIKEQNRELRGTQRAIIRDRAALEKQEKQLELEIKKMAKIGNKEACRVLAKQLVHLRKQKTRTFAVSSKVTSMSTQTKVMNSQMKMAGAMSTTAKTMQAVNKKMDPQKTLQTMQNFQKENMKMEMTEEMINDTLDDIFDGSDDEEESQDIVNQVLDEIGIEISGKMAKAPSAARSLPSASTSKATISDEEIERQLKALGVD
;
A
#
# COMPACT_ATOMS: atom_id res chain seq x y z
N ILE A 1 40.67 44.77 -60.42
CA ILE A 1 41.68 43.69 -60.38
C ILE A 1 42.26 43.73 -58.97
N SER A 2 41.62 43.03 -58.02
CA SER A 2 42.15 41.82 -57.35
C SER A 2 43.18 42.22 -56.27
N THR A 3 43.10 41.86 -54.98
CA THR A 3 42.62 40.62 -54.34
C THR A 3 42.83 40.73 -52.80
N LEU A 4 42.03 39.96 -52.03
CA LEU A 4 42.32 39.35 -50.70
C LEU A 4 42.39 40.31 -49.48
N GLY A 5 41.81 40.05 -48.30
CA GLY A 5 41.26 38.82 -47.73
C GLY A 5 42.02 38.37 -46.49
N GLY A 6 41.54 38.73 -45.29
CA GLY A 6 41.55 37.86 -44.10
C GLY A 6 42.55 38.11 -42.95
N TYR A 7 41.97 38.09 -41.72
CA TYR A 7 42.53 37.72 -40.40
C TYR A 7 43.52 38.71 -39.75
N ASP A 8 43.51 39.04 -38.43
CA ASP A 8 42.89 38.41 -37.26
C ASP A 8 43.01 39.32 -36.00
N VAL A 9 42.32 38.94 -34.91
CA VAL A 9 42.78 39.00 -33.49
C VAL A 9 42.54 40.25 -32.59
N VAL A 10 41.57 40.06 -31.66
CA VAL A 10 41.69 40.16 -30.17
C VAL A 10 41.02 41.30 -29.35
N SER A 11 40.36 40.83 -28.28
CA SER A 11 40.17 41.42 -26.93
C SER A 11 38.90 42.24 -26.61
N GLY A 12 37.89 41.54 -26.08
CA GLY A 12 37.42 41.71 -24.69
C GLY A 12 36.58 42.94 -24.32
N ARG A 13 35.32 42.69 -23.90
CA ARG A 13 34.65 43.25 -22.69
C ARG A 13 33.17 42.83 -22.59
N THR A 14 32.91 41.88 -21.68
CA THR A 14 31.84 41.87 -20.66
C THR A 14 30.53 42.64 -20.89
N GLY A 15 29.41 41.90 -21.05
CA GLY A 15 28.05 42.08 -20.44
C GLY A 15 27.24 43.38 -20.63
N PRO A 16 25.90 43.28 -20.79
CA PRO A 16 25.08 43.21 -19.58
C PRO A 16 23.93 42.18 -19.60
N SER A 17 23.60 41.76 -18.38
CA SER A 17 22.63 40.75 -17.94
C SER A 17 21.24 40.83 -18.56
N ARG A 18 20.78 39.70 -19.12
CA ARG A 18 19.34 39.40 -19.29
C ARG A 18 18.73 39.23 -17.91
N ALA A 19 18.16 40.31 -17.36
CA ALA A 19 17.29 40.25 -16.20
C ALA A 19 16.07 39.39 -16.56
N ALA A 20 16.01 38.18 -15.99
CA ALA A 20 14.84 37.33 -16.01
C ALA A 20 13.69 38.09 -15.34
N ARG A 21 12.68 38.47 -16.13
CA ARG A 21 11.44 39.07 -15.64
C ARG A 21 10.66 38.02 -14.86
N ALA A 22 10.96 37.87 -13.58
CA ALA A 22 10.14 37.13 -12.64
C ALA A 22 8.74 37.76 -12.65
N ARG A 23 7.76 37.03 -13.20
CA ARG A 23 6.34 37.39 -13.06
C ARG A 23 6.00 37.14 -11.59
N SER A 24 5.89 38.21 -10.81
CA SER A 24 5.29 38.16 -9.48
C SER A 24 3.86 37.58 -9.60
N PRO A 25 3.45 36.68 -8.71
CA PRO A 25 2.06 36.24 -8.68
C PRO A 25 1.24 37.44 -8.22
N THR A 26 0.37 37.92 -9.09
CA THR A 26 -0.53 39.02 -8.78
C THR A 26 -1.45 38.64 -7.62
N MET A 27 -1.52 39.51 -6.61
CA MET A 27 -2.40 39.43 -5.43
C MET A 27 -3.91 39.37 -5.76
N ALA A 28 -4.28 39.37 -7.04
CA ALA A 28 -5.64 39.13 -7.53
C ALA A 28 -6.07 37.65 -7.50
N SER A 29 -5.16 36.73 -7.13
CA SER A 29 -5.45 35.31 -7.00
C SER A 29 -6.18 34.93 -5.70
N LEU A 30 -6.23 35.81 -4.69
CA LEU A 30 -6.80 35.48 -3.38
C LEU A 30 -8.34 35.63 -3.28
N PHE A 31 -8.99 36.26 -4.25
CA PHE A 31 -10.43 36.59 -4.19
C PHE A 31 -11.28 35.96 -5.30
N LYS A 32 -10.76 34.99 -6.06
CA LYS A 32 -11.59 34.20 -6.99
C LYS A 32 -12.27 33.07 -6.21
N LYS A 33 -13.62 33.06 -6.22
CA LYS A 33 -14.40 31.91 -5.74
C LYS A 33 -13.85 30.64 -6.40
N LYS A 34 -13.50 29.63 -5.59
CA LYS A 34 -12.93 28.36 -6.10
C LYS A 34 -13.82 27.85 -7.21
N THR A 35 -13.26 27.70 -8.40
CA THR A 35 -13.97 27.05 -9.50
C THR A 35 -14.06 25.55 -9.20
N VAL A 36 -15.02 24.85 -9.79
CA VAL A 36 -15.16 23.39 -9.63
C VAL A 36 -13.85 22.67 -9.98
N ASP A 37 -13.12 23.17 -11.00
CA ASP A 37 -11.80 22.67 -11.37
C ASP A 37 -10.72 22.89 -10.29
N ASP A 38 -10.77 24.00 -9.56
CA ASP A 38 -9.84 24.28 -8.47
C ASP A 38 -10.11 23.36 -7.28
N VAL A 39 -11.39 23.11 -6.96
CA VAL A 39 -11.80 22.16 -5.92
C VAL A 39 -11.32 20.74 -6.25
N ILE A 40 -11.52 20.28 -7.49
CA ILE A 40 -11.07 18.94 -7.92
C ILE A 40 -9.54 18.82 -7.87
N LYS A 41 -8.79 19.88 -8.23
CA LYS A 41 -7.32 19.89 -8.13
C LYS A 41 -6.84 19.83 -6.70
N GLU A 42 -7.50 20.55 -5.80
CA GLU A 42 -7.20 20.55 -4.36
C GLU A 42 -7.47 19.17 -3.76
N GLN A 43 -8.64 18.58 -4.03
CA GLN A 43 -8.98 17.21 -3.62
C GLN A 43 -7.94 16.20 -4.12
N ASN A 44 -7.53 16.27 -5.40
CA ASN A 44 -6.48 15.40 -5.93
C ASN A 44 -5.14 15.59 -5.19
N ARG A 45 -4.79 16.82 -4.81
CA ARG A 45 -3.56 17.11 -4.07
C ARG A 45 -3.64 16.54 -2.65
N GLU A 46 -4.78 16.69 -2.00
CA GLU A 46 -5.05 16.15 -0.67
C GLU A 46 -5.00 14.63 -0.67
N LEU A 47 -5.73 13.95 -1.58
CA LEU A 47 -5.70 12.49 -1.73
C LEU A 47 -4.28 11.95 -1.94
N ARG A 48 -3.46 12.62 -2.77
CA ARG A 48 -2.03 12.27 -2.93
C ARG A 48 -1.22 12.47 -1.65
N GLY A 49 -1.54 13.50 -0.87
CA GLY A 49 -0.96 13.74 0.44
C GLY A 49 -1.29 12.61 1.41
N THR A 50 -2.57 12.27 1.51
CA THR A 50 -3.10 11.18 2.35
C THR A 50 -2.48 9.84 1.97
N GLN A 51 -2.36 9.51 0.69
CA GLN A 51 -1.73 8.26 0.27
C GLN A 51 -0.26 8.16 0.71
N ARG A 52 0.50 9.27 0.63
CA ARG A 52 1.87 9.30 1.16
C ARG A 52 1.93 9.28 2.69
N ALA A 53 0.91 9.80 3.37
CA ALA A 53 0.81 9.71 4.83
C ALA A 53 0.58 8.25 5.24
N ILE A 54 -0.37 7.55 4.62
CA ILE A 54 -0.65 6.12 4.86
C ILE A 54 0.61 5.27 4.67
N ILE A 55 1.40 5.51 3.62
CA ILE A 55 2.66 4.78 3.40
C ILE A 55 3.66 5.03 4.53
N ARG A 56 3.78 6.28 5.01
CA ARG A 56 4.67 6.62 6.13
C ARG A 56 4.18 6.01 7.44
N ASP A 57 2.89 6.06 7.70
CA ASP A 57 2.27 5.51 8.91
C ASP A 57 2.46 3.98 8.93
N ARG A 58 2.28 3.31 7.79
CA ARG A 58 2.58 1.88 7.66
C ARG A 58 4.03 1.55 7.98
N ALA A 59 4.99 2.32 7.47
CA ALA A 59 6.40 2.11 7.80
C ALA A 59 6.70 2.33 9.29
N ALA A 60 5.98 3.26 9.94
CA ALA A 60 6.07 3.47 11.39
C ALA A 60 5.49 2.28 12.17
N LEU A 61 4.32 1.76 11.76
CA LEU A 61 3.71 0.56 12.34
C LEU A 61 4.62 -0.67 12.19
N GLU A 62 5.26 -0.86 11.03
CA GLU A 62 6.25 -1.94 10.81
C GLU A 62 7.47 -1.85 11.74
N LYS A 63 7.90 -0.62 12.08
CA LYS A 63 8.98 -0.42 13.04
C LYS A 63 8.53 -0.73 14.47
N GLN A 64 7.33 -0.30 14.85
CA GLN A 64 6.73 -0.59 16.16
C GLN A 64 6.50 -2.10 16.35
N GLU A 65 6.09 -2.80 15.28
CA GLU A 65 5.91 -4.26 15.27
C GLU A 65 7.21 -4.97 15.65
N LYS A 66 8.31 -4.62 14.98
CA LYS A 66 9.64 -5.16 15.29
C LYS A 66 10.11 -4.84 16.70
N GLN A 67 9.77 -3.66 17.23
CA GLN A 67 10.13 -3.27 18.60
C GLN A 67 9.37 -4.10 19.63
N LEU A 68 8.05 -4.28 19.44
CA LEU A 68 7.22 -5.13 20.30
C LEU A 68 7.68 -6.59 20.25
N GLU A 69 8.03 -7.13 19.08
CA GLU A 69 8.58 -8.49 18.96
C GLU A 69 9.86 -8.65 19.78
N LEU A 70 10.77 -7.67 19.74
CA LEU A 70 12.00 -7.70 20.54
C LEU A 70 11.72 -7.61 22.04
N GLU A 71 10.72 -6.83 22.45
CA GLU A 71 10.32 -6.69 23.84
C GLU A 71 9.65 -7.97 24.38
N ILE A 72 8.74 -8.57 23.61
CA ILE A 72 8.15 -9.89 23.91
C ILE A 72 9.26 -10.94 24.06
N LYS A 73 10.24 -10.94 23.15
CA LYS A 73 11.41 -11.84 23.24
C LYS A 73 12.23 -11.63 24.51
N LYS A 74 12.38 -10.40 24.98
CA LYS A 74 13.09 -10.11 26.25
C LYS A 74 12.28 -10.57 27.45
N MET A 75 10.99 -10.28 27.50
CA MET A 75 10.11 -10.66 28.61
C MET A 75 9.91 -12.18 28.70
N ALA A 76 9.89 -12.86 27.54
CA ALA A 76 9.81 -14.32 27.47
C ALA A 76 11.06 -14.99 28.07
N LYS A 77 12.26 -14.43 27.83
CA LYS A 77 13.51 -14.92 28.44
C LYS A 77 13.55 -14.74 29.95
N ILE A 78 12.94 -13.66 30.46
CA ILE A 78 12.83 -13.39 31.90
C ILE A 78 11.78 -14.31 32.55
N GLY A 79 10.88 -14.91 31.76
CA GLY A 79 9.82 -15.79 32.25
C GLY A 79 8.58 -15.04 32.75
N ASN A 80 8.47 -13.73 32.48
CA ASN A 80 7.31 -12.94 32.87
C ASN A 80 6.15 -13.16 31.89
N LYS A 81 5.33 -14.18 32.17
CA LYS A 81 4.21 -14.60 31.33
C LYS A 81 3.09 -13.54 31.21
N GLU A 82 2.83 -12.79 32.28
CA GLU A 82 1.78 -11.76 32.26
C GLU A 82 2.15 -10.59 31.34
N ALA A 83 3.39 -10.10 31.45
CA ALA A 83 3.89 -9.04 30.56
C ALA A 83 3.92 -9.50 29.10
N CYS A 84 4.34 -10.75 28.83
CA CYS A 84 4.29 -11.33 27.48
C CYS A 84 2.87 -11.35 26.91
N ARG A 85 1.87 -11.72 27.72
CA ARG A 85 0.46 -11.77 27.29
C ARG A 85 -0.07 -10.39 26.92
N VAL A 86 0.26 -9.36 27.70
CA VAL A 86 -0.15 -7.97 27.42
C VAL A 86 0.52 -7.45 26.14
N LEU A 87 1.84 -7.64 26.01
CA LEU A 87 2.58 -7.20 24.83
C LEU A 87 2.17 -7.96 23.56
N ALA A 88 1.83 -9.25 23.67
CA ALA A 88 1.30 -10.03 22.56
C ALA A 88 -0.08 -9.54 22.10
N LYS A 89 -0.98 -9.16 23.03
CA LYS A 89 -2.25 -8.50 22.68
C LYS A 89 -2.01 -7.20 21.90
N GLN A 90 -1.04 -6.39 22.34
CA GLN A 90 -0.66 -5.16 21.63
C GLN A 90 -0.12 -5.46 20.22
N LEU A 91 0.71 -6.51 20.08
CA LEU A 91 1.24 -6.93 18.77
C LEU A 91 0.14 -7.37 17.82
N VAL A 92 -0.85 -8.14 18.29
CA VAL A 92 -2.01 -8.54 17.48
C VAL A 92 -2.80 -7.31 17.02
N HIS A 93 -3.07 -6.37 17.94
CA HIS A 93 -3.77 -5.13 17.59
C HIS A 93 -3.00 -4.32 16.54
N LEU A 94 -1.67 -4.21 16.70
CA LEU A 94 -0.80 -3.52 15.76
C LEU A 94 -0.80 -4.20 14.37
N ARG A 95 -0.78 -5.53 14.31
CA ARG A 95 -0.90 -6.31 13.06
C ARG A 95 -2.25 -6.07 12.39
N LYS A 96 -3.36 -6.08 13.15
CA LYS A 96 -4.70 -5.72 12.64
C LYS A 96 -4.71 -4.29 12.09
N GLN A 97 -4.18 -3.33 12.83
CA GLN A 97 -4.08 -1.92 12.40
C GLN A 97 -3.29 -1.79 11.10
N LYS A 98 -2.14 -2.48 10.99
CA LYS A 98 -1.34 -2.55 9.76
C LYS A 98 -2.15 -3.13 8.60
N THR A 99 -2.87 -4.23 8.77
CA THR A 99 -3.76 -4.78 7.74
C THR A 99 -4.84 -3.78 7.33
N ARG A 100 -5.45 -3.09 8.31
CA ARG A 100 -6.45 -2.04 8.08
C ARG A 100 -5.89 -0.90 7.21
N THR A 101 -4.60 -0.55 7.33
CA THR A 101 -3.99 0.48 6.47
C THR A 101 -3.97 0.10 4.98
N PHE A 102 -3.96 -1.19 4.62
CA PHE A 102 -4.08 -1.62 3.23
C PHE A 102 -5.49 -1.34 2.69
N ALA A 103 -6.52 -1.68 3.46
CA ALA A 103 -7.91 -1.39 3.12
C ALA A 103 -8.13 0.12 2.94
N VAL A 104 -7.62 0.93 3.87
CA VAL A 104 -7.68 2.40 3.79
C VAL A 104 -6.91 2.93 2.57
N SER A 105 -5.73 2.38 2.25
CA SER A 105 -4.98 2.75 1.04
C SER A 105 -5.76 2.46 -0.24
N SER A 106 -6.42 1.30 -0.32
CA SER A 106 -7.28 0.92 -1.44
C SER A 106 -8.46 1.87 -1.58
N LYS A 107 -9.12 2.23 -0.47
CA LYS A 107 -10.23 3.19 -0.49
C LYS A 107 -9.80 4.57 -0.98
N VAL A 108 -8.67 5.10 -0.50
CA VAL A 108 -8.11 6.38 -0.99
C VAL A 108 -7.75 6.30 -2.48
N THR A 109 -7.24 5.15 -2.94
CA THR A 109 -6.95 4.94 -4.37
C THR A 109 -8.24 4.91 -5.21
N SER A 110 -9.30 4.28 -4.71
CA SER A 110 -10.62 4.30 -5.35
C SER A 110 -11.18 5.73 -5.44
N MET A 111 -11.15 6.49 -4.35
CA MET A 111 -11.57 7.90 -4.34
C MET A 111 -10.76 8.75 -5.33
N SER A 112 -9.46 8.49 -5.47
CA SER A 112 -8.60 9.15 -6.47
C SER A 112 -9.04 8.84 -7.91
N THR A 113 -9.42 7.58 -8.18
CA THR A 113 -9.97 7.17 -9.48
C THR A 113 -11.32 7.82 -9.73
N GLN A 114 -12.24 7.79 -8.76
CA GLN A 114 -13.55 8.44 -8.85
C GLN A 114 -13.40 9.94 -9.11
N THR A 115 -12.45 10.61 -8.43
CA THR A 115 -12.15 12.03 -8.65
C THR A 115 -11.62 12.29 -10.07
N LYS A 116 -10.81 11.39 -10.64
CA LYS A 116 -10.36 11.50 -12.04
C LYS A 116 -11.52 11.31 -13.02
N VAL A 117 -12.41 10.35 -12.79
CA VAL A 117 -13.63 10.16 -13.59
C VAL A 117 -14.48 11.42 -13.55
N MET A 118 -14.71 11.97 -12.36
CA MET A 118 -15.45 13.22 -12.17
C MET A 118 -14.79 14.39 -12.92
N ASN A 119 -13.45 14.51 -12.90
CA ASN A 119 -12.73 15.53 -13.67
C ASN A 119 -12.96 15.38 -15.19
N SER A 120 -12.84 14.15 -15.69
CA SER A 120 -13.11 13.84 -17.10
C SER A 120 -14.55 14.12 -17.48
N GLN A 121 -15.51 13.76 -16.62
CA GLN A 121 -16.93 14.03 -16.80
C GLN A 121 -17.22 15.53 -16.83
N MET A 122 -16.59 16.32 -15.96
CA MET A 122 -16.73 17.79 -15.95
C MET A 122 -16.16 18.43 -17.21
N LYS A 123 -14.99 17.98 -17.67
CA LYS A 123 -14.41 18.44 -18.95
C LYS A 123 -15.29 18.05 -20.13
N MET A 124 -15.82 16.83 -20.12
CA MET A 124 -16.74 16.36 -21.15
C MET A 124 -18.05 17.16 -21.10
N ALA A 125 -18.61 17.46 -19.93
CA ALA A 125 -19.78 18.31 -19.78
C ALA A 125 -19.52 19.75 -20.27
N GLY A 126 -18.33 20.30 -19.96
CA GLY A 126 -17.87 21.58 -20.51
C GLY A 126 -17.80 21.56 -22.04
N ALA A 127 -17.14 20.54 -22.61
CA ALA A 127 -17.03 20.34 -24.05
C ALA A 127 -18.36 20.04 -24.72
N MET A 128 -19.26 19.28 -24.08
CA MET A 128 -20.61 19.00 -24.54
C MET A 128 -21.49 20.25 -24.44
N SER A 129 -21.26 21.14 -23.49
CA SER A 129 -21.96 22.44 -23.42
C SER A 129 -21.56 23.34 -24.58
N THR A 130 -20.27 23.45 -24.89
CA THR A 130 -19.81 24.15 -26.10
C THR A 130 -20.28 23.45 -27.37
N THR A 131 -20.17 22.12 -27.42
CA THR A 131 -20.62 21.32 -28.56
C THR A 131 -22.13 21.39 -28.71
N ALA A 132 -22.94 21.43 -27.66
CA ALA A 132 -24.39 21.58 -27.70
C ALA A 132 -24.80 22.97 -28.21
N LYS A 133 -24.04 24.02 -27.87
CA LYS A 133 -24.23 25.36 -28.48
C LYS A 133 -23.92 25.32 -29.98
N THR A 134 -22.84 24.66 -30.38
CA THR A 134 -22.49 24.47 -31.80
C THR A 134 -23.46 23.50 -32.50
N MET A 135 -23.93 22.49 -31.79
CA MET A 135 -24.82 21.43 -32.27
C MET A 135 -26.24 21.97 -32.35
N GLN A 136 -26.69 22.92 -31.53
CA GLN A 136 -27.91 23.70 -31.80
C GLN A 136 -27.80 24.44 -33.14
N ALA A 137 -26.63 25.01 -33.45
CA ALA A 137 -26.38 25.64 -34.76
C ALA A 137 -26.27 24.62 -35.90
N VAL A 138 -25.85 23.37 -35.62
CA VAL A 138 -25.66 22.26 -36.58
C VAL A 138 -26.84 21.27 -36.61
N ASN A 139 -27.83 21.37 -35.71
CA ASN A 139 -28.95 20.43 -35.52
C ASN A 139 -29.90 20.36 -36.72
N LYS A 140 -29.64 21.19 -37.74
CA LYS A 140 -30.25 21.06 -39.07
C LYS A 140 -29.67 19.92 -39.91
N LYS A 141 -28.57 19.26 -39.52
CA LYS A 141 -27.86 18.28 -40.37
C LYS A 141 -27.26 17.06 -39.65
N MET A 142 -27.56 16.79 -38.38
CA MET A 142 -26.94 15.67 -37.66
C MET A 142 -27.88 14.46 -37.51
N ASP A 143 -27.32 13.25 -37.60
CA ASP A 143 -28.03 11.98 -37.61
C ASP A 143 -28.22 11.41 -36.18
N PRO A 144 -29.47 11.29 -35.67
CA PRO A 144 -29.76 10.95 -34.28
C PRO A 144 -29.35 9.52 -33.87
N GLN A 145 -29.14 8.59 -34.80
CA GLN A 145 -28.87 7.19 -34.46
C GLN A 145 -27.48 6.96 -33.83
N LYS A 146 -26.45 7.69 -34.27
CA LYS A 146 -25.08 7.55 -33.71
C LYS A 146 -24.96 8.10 -32.29
N THR A 147 -25.75 9.13 -31.96
CA THR A 147 -25.79 9.71 -30.62
C THR A 147 -26.41 8.74 -29.61
N LEU A 148 -27.48 8.04 -30.00
CA LEU A 148 -28.14 7.03 -29.16
C LEU A 148 -27.19 5.86 -28.85
N GLN A 149 -26.43 5.40 -29.84
CA GLN A 149 -25.48 4.30 -29.68
C GLN A 149 -24.31 4.68 -28.75
N THR A 150 -23.83 5.93 -28.84
CA THR A 150 -22.80 6.46 -27.94
C THR A 150 -23.32 6.55 -26.50
N MET A 151 -24.59 6.93 -26.32
CA MET A 151 -25.21 7.03 -25.00
C MET A 151 -25.41 5.65 -24.35
N GLN A 152 -25.79 4.63 -25.13
CA GLN A 152 -25.88 3.25 -24.65
C GLN A 152 -24.52 2.69 -24.22
N ASN A 153 -23.46 2.95 -24.98
CA ASN A 153 -22.12 2.51 -24.63
C ASN A 153 -21.64 3.20 -23.33
N PHE A 154 -21.91 4.49 -23.17
CA PHE A 154 -21.63 5.21 -21.92
C PHE A 154 -22.37 4.62 -20.72
N GLN A 155 -23.66 4.28 -20.87
CA GLN A 155 -24.44 3.63 -19.81
C GLN A 155 -23.85 2.26 -19.42
N LYS A 156 -23.45 1.44 -20.40
CA LYS A 156 -22.79 0.15 -20.12
C LYS A 156 -21.47 0.30 -19.39
N GLU A 157 -20.62 1.24 -19.81
CA GLU A 157 -19.33 1.48 -19.17
C GLU A 157 -19.52 1.98 -17.72
N ASN A 158 -20.51 2.86 -17.49
CA ASN A 158 -20.82 3.39 -16.17
C ASN A 158 -21.35 2.30 -15.22
N MET A 159 -22.20 1.39 -15.73
CA MET A 159 -22.74 0.26 -14.97
C MET A 159 -21.64 -0.75 -14.61
N LYS A 160 -20.68 -0.98 -15.52
CA LYS A 160 -19.50 -1.82 -15.25
C LYS A 160 -18.60 -1.23 -14.16
N MET A 161 -18.44 0.09 -14.15
CA MET A 161 -17.69 0.79 -13.11
C MET A 161 -18.37 0.66 -11.74
N GLU A 162 -19.70 0.79 -11.69
CA GLU A 162 -20.48 0.69 -10.46
C GLU A 162 -20.38 -0.71 -9.84
N MET A 163 -20.52 -1.78 -10.65
CA MET A 163 -20.30 -3.16 -10.19
C MET A 163 -18.88 -3.41 -9.65
N THR A 164 -17.85 -2.82 -10.26
CA THR A 164 -16.49 -2.96 -9.76
C THR A 164 -16.28 -2.22 -8.45
N GLU A 165 -16.98 -1.11 -8.22
CA GLU A 165 -16.93 -0.38 -6.95
C GLU A 165 -17.66 -1.14 -5.84
N GLU A 166 -18.79 -1.75 -6.16
CA GLU A 166 -19.57 -2.59 -5.24
C GLU A 166 -18.77 -3.81 -4.78
N MET A 167 -18.18 -4.59 -5.71
CA MET A 167 -17.30 -5.72 -5.34
C MET A 167 -16.09 -5.30 -4.50
N ILE A 168 -15.51 -4.12 -4.77
CA ILE A 168 -14.40 -3.58 -3.97
C ILE A 168 -14.87 -3.20 -2.57
N ASN A 169 -16.06 -2.62 -2.43
CA ASN A 169 -16.62 -2.26 -1.12
C ASN A 169 -17.00 -3.51 -0.33
N ASP A 170 -17.63 -4.52 -0.93
CA ASP A 170 -17.97 -5.77 -0.26
C ASP A 170 -16.71 -6.49 0.27
N THR A 171 -15.66 -6.56 -0.55
CA THR A 171 -14.37 -7.13 -0.12
C THR A 171 -13.73 -6.32 1.01
N LEU A 172 -13.91 -5.00 1.01
CA LEU A 172 -13.39 -4.14 2.07
C LEU A 172 -14.21 -4.29 3.35
N ASP A 173 -15.53 -4.38 3.25
CA ASP A 173 -16.44 -4.52 4.39
C ASP A 173 -16.26 -5.87 5.07
N ASP A 174 -16.07 -6.97 4.32
CA ASP A 174 -15.68 -8.27 4.89
C ASP A 174 -14.36 -8.20 5.69
N ILE A 175 -13.39 -7.41 5.23
CA ILE A 175 -12.12 -7.18 5.95
C ILE A 175 -12.33 -6.33 7.21
N PHE A 176 -13.33 -5.45 7.23
CA PHE A 176 -13.62 -4.59 8.38
C PHE A 176 -14.53 -5.27 9.43
N ASP A 177 -15.43 -6.15 9.02
CA ASP A 177 -16.45 -6.76 9.87
C ASP A 177 -15.97 -8.05 10.55
N GLY A 178 -15.06 -8.80 9.93
CA GLY A 178 -14.63 -10.12 10.41
C GLY A 178 -13.61 -10.19 11.54
N SER A 179 -13.53 -9.23 12.50
CA SER A 179 -12.41 -9.26 13.47
C SER A 179 -12.62 -8.71 14.88
N ASP A 180 -13.86 -8.65 15.39
CA ASP A 180 -14.15 -8.17 16.76
C ASP A 180 -14.50 -9.26 17.78
N ASP A 181 -14.33 -10.55 17.44
CA ASP A 181 -14.50 -11.63 18.42
C ASP A 181 -13.34 -11.62 19.46
N GLU A 182 -13.67 -11.12 20.65
CA GLU A 182 -12.77 -11.04 21.81
C GLU A 182 -12.33 -12.43 22.31
N GLU A 183 -13.08 -13.50 22.01
CA GLU A 183 -12.84 -14.85 22.52
C GLU A 183 -11.70 -15.57 21.78
N GLU A 184 -11.52 -15.33 20.47
CA GLU A 184 -10.39 -15.86 19.69
C GLU A 184 -9.05 -15.19 20.03
N SER A 185 -9.08 -14.03 20.69
CA SER A 185 -7.89 -13.23 20.97
C SER A 185 -6.90 -13.94 21.89
N GLN A 186 -7.37 -14.89 22.71
CA GLN A 186 -6.51 -15.59 23.66
C GLN A 186 -5.69 -16.69 23.00
N ASP A 187 -6.30 -17.44 22.09
CA ASP A 187 -5.64 -18.48 21.29
C ASP A 187 -4.71 -17.85 20.25
N ILE A 188 -5.13 -16.75 19.63
CA ILE A 188 -4.27 -15.96 18.73
C ILE A 188 -3.04 -15.43 19.47
N VAL A 189 -3.21 -14.96 20.72
CA VAL A 189 -2.08 -14.52 21.56
C VAL A 189 -1.12 -15.68 21.86
N ASN A 190 -1.65 -16.85 22.22
CA ASN A 190 -0.81 -18.03 22.47
C ASN A 190 -0.09 -18.46 21.19
N GLN A 191 -0.76 -18.48 20.05
CA GLN A 191 -0.18 -18.79 18.75
C GLN A 191 0.95 -17.80 18.38
N VAL A 192 0.77 -16.50 18.63
CA VAL A 192 1.83 -15.49 18.37
C VAL A 192 3.00 -15.67 19.33
N LEU A 193 2.75 -16.01 20.59
CA LEU A 193 3.81 -16.33 21.55
C LEU A 193 4.57 -17.60 21.17
N ASP A 194 3.88 -18.61 20.66
CA ASP A 194 4.50 -19.84 20.14
C ASP A 194 5.27 -19.58 18.85
N GLU A 195 4.76 -18.77 17.93
CA GLU A 195 5.47 -18.35 16.72
C GLU A 195 6.78 -17.63 17.09
N ILE A 196 6.73 -16.70 18.05
CA ILE A 196 7.91 -16.01 18.58
C ILE A 196 8.84 -16.97 19.36
N GLY A 197 8.28 -17.92 20.11
CA GLY A 197 9.02 -18.95 20.85
C GLY A 197 9.75 -19.92 19.93
N ILE A 198 9.11 -20.33 18.83
CA ILE A 198 9.68 -21.15 17.77
C ILE A 198 10.75 -20.36 17.01
N GLU A 199 10.57 -19.05 16.75
CA GLU A 199 11.65 -18.23 16.20
C GLU A 199 12.90 -18.20 17.10
N ILE A 200 12.72 -18.12 18.42
CA ILE A 200 13.83 -18.15 19.38
C ILE A 200 14.54 -19.50 19.33
N SER A 201 13.79 -20.60 19.45
CA SER A 201 14.33 -21.96 19.42
C SER A 201 14.97 -22.29 18.07
N GLY A 202 14.36 -21.86 16.96
CA GLY A 202 14.86 -22.05 15.60
C GLY A 202 16.10 -21.22 15.27
N LYS A 203 16.22 -19.98 15.79
CA LYS A 203 17.44 -19.18 15.66
C LYS A 203 18.56 -19.65 16.60
N MET A 204 18.22 -20.19 17.77
CA MET A 204 19.19 -20.74 18.72
C MET A 204 19.74 -22.11 18.29
N ALA A 205 18.90 -22.97 17.70
CA ALA A 205 19.32 -24.26 17.12
C ALA A 205 20.21 -24.08 15.87
N LYS A 206 20.15 -22.91 15.21
CA LYS A 206 20.92 -22.60 13.99
C LYS A 206 22.15 -21.72 14.24
N ALA A 207 22.42 -21.33 15.49
CA ALA A 207 23.64 -20.64 15.86
C ALA A 207 24.76 -21.67 16.13
N PRO A 208 25.93 -21.61 15.45
CA PRO A 208 27.04 -22.50 15.77
C PRO A 208 27.52 -22.16 17.18
N SER A 209 27.35 -23.09 18.11
CA SER A 209 27.88 -22.97 19.47
C SER A 209 29.41 -22.94 19.40
N ALA A 210 29.99 -21.75 19.35
CA ALA A 210 31.42 -21.55 19.45
C ALA A 210 31.88 -21.82 20.90
N ALA A 211 32.60 -22.93 21.05
CA ALA A 211 33.53 -23.27 22.13
C ALA A 211 32.98 -23.37 23.57
N ARG A 212 32.84 -24.61 24.04
CA ARG A 212 33.33 -24.96 25.37
C ARG A 212 34.01 -26.33 25.31
N SER A 213 35.30 -26.31 25.61
CA SER A 213 36.22 -27.44 25.72
C SER A 213 35.73 -28.51 26.70
N LEU A 214 35.72 -29.78 26.22
CA LEU A 214 35.85 -31.09 26.90
C LEU A 214 35.13 -31.30 28.26
N PRO A 215 34.44 -32.46 28.45
CA PRO A 215 35.18 -33.69 28.77
C PRO A 215 34.65 -34.99 28.14
N SER A 216 35.59 -35.94 28.09
CA SER A 216 35.51 -37.41 28.15
C SER A 216 34.14 -38.12 28.21
N ALA A 217 34.01 -39.10 27.30
CA ALA A 217 33.46 -40.45 27.44
C ALA A 217 31.99 -40.72 27.84
N SER A 218 31.46 -41.72 27.11
CA SER A 218 30.41 -42.72 27.43
C SER A 218 28.99 -42.53 26.87
N THR A 219 28.73 -43.32 25.82
CA THR A 219 27.67 -44.33 25.69
C THR A 219 26.20 -43.90 25.83
N SER A 220 25.49 -43.84 24.69
CA SER A 220 24.35 -44.74 24.35
C SER A 220 23.52 -44.14 23.20
N LYS A 221 23.89 -44.49 21.96
CA LYS A 221 22.91 -44.51 20.85
C LYS A 221 22.05 -45.75 21.09
N ALA A 222 20.78 -45.56 21.40
CA ALA A 222 19.78 -46.61 21.32
C ALA A 222 19.64 -47.01 19.84
N THR A 223 20.36 -48.05 19.44
CA THR A 223 20.06 -48.83 18.25
C THR A 223 18.78 -49.60 18.55
N ILE A 224 17.68 -49.22 17.91
CA ILE A 224 16.47 -50.03 17.87
C ILE A 224 16.89 -51.34 17.21
N SER A 225 16.88 -52.44 17.97
CA SER A 225 17.28 -53.76 17.50
C SER A 225 16.16 -54.37 16.67
N ASP A 226 16.53 -55.11 15.62
CA ASP A 226 15.61 -55.73 14.66
C ASP A 226 14.52 -56.62 15.31
N GLU A 227 14.78 -57.13 16.52
CA GLU A 227 13.79 -57.87 17.34
C GLU A 227 12.55 -57.04 17.73
N GLU A 228 12.68 -55.73 17.96
CA GLU A 228 11.55 -54.86 18.33
C GLU A 228 10.67 -54.56 17.10
N ILE A 229 11.28 -54.52 15.90
CA ILE A 229 10.61 -54.31 14.62
C ILE A 229 9.82 -55.57 14.22
N GLU A 230 10.38 -56.77 14.38
CA GLU A 230 9.66 -58.03 14.14
C GLU A 230 8.46 -58.22 15.09
N ARG A 231 8.59 -57.73 16.33
CA ARG A 231 7.51 -57.81 17.31
C ARG A 231 6.34 -56.89 16.98
N GLN A 232 6.61 -55.71 16.41
CA GLN A 232 5.58 -54.78 15.95
C GLN A 232 4.89 -55.25 14.66
N LEU A 233 5.61 -55.95 13.76
CA LEU A 233 5.02 -56.56 12.56
C LEU A 233 4.05 -57.69 12.90
N LYS A 234 4.39 -58.56 13.87
CA LYS A 234 3.47 -59.61 14.35
C LYS A 234 2.24 -59.07 15.07
N ALA A 235 2.36 -57.92 15.74
CA ALA A 235 1.24 -57.30 16.45
C ALA A 235 0.19 -56.66 15.51
N LEU A 236 0.55 -56.39 14.25
CA LEU A 236 -0.33 -55.81 13.23
C LEU A 236 -1.00 -56.84 12.32
N GLY A 237 -0.76 -58.14 12.56
CA GLY A 237 -1.53 -59.23 11.91
C GLY A 237 -1.37 -59.29 10.38
N VAL A 238 -0.19 -58.96 9.86
CA VAL A 238 0.17 -59.21 8.46
C VAL A 238 1.10 -60.43 8.46
N ASP A 239 0.53 -61.60 8.17
CA ASP A 239 1.32 -62.79 7.79
C ASP A 239 1.96 -62.59 6.39
#